data_AF-A0A970SN43-F1
#
_entry.id   AF-A0A970SN43-F1
#
_cell.length_a   1.000
_cell.length_b   1.000
_cell.length_c   1.000
_cell.angle_alpha   90.00
_cell.angle_beta   90.00
_cell.angle_gamma   90.00
#
_symmetry.space_group_name_H-M   'P 1'
#
loop_
_entity.id
_entity.type
_entity.pdbx_description
1 polymer ?
#
loop_
_entity_poly.entity_id
_entity_poly.type
_entity_poly.pdbx_seq_one_letter_code
_entity_poly.pdbx_strand_id
1 'polypeptide(L)'
;MQIAAFRFNRAVVDGDAVSVTQNTEPDEKLNIPPDANDAPPRLGIAAIVAVVLAPLVCIIIFRAEILLRSADLASMSLTFPGIWVLLGLLIVRGFYKRLSRRSILLIYAAVAGTVGICTMGMVQFLITTILAPWQFATTNNRFEQFWSHIPSWVAPRGEDVLKGFWLGNSSLYDPSIWRPWVTPVLAWAGFLFAFLAAQYCLAHLFYPRWSKEERLTFPIVQLPLMLTEPGGIGKKALMLGAVVAIAFQTMSALNFVYPWIPAVRTLPTEFGQYLPESMASMRPLYVAFYPCVIGLSALVPTNILYSCVFCFWLVKLENLGGSIAGLEAGGMGFPYPNEQGQGAVLAFAIILLWS
;
A
#
# COMPACT_ATOMS: atom_id res chain seq x y z
N MET A 1 -7.83 -36.05 19.79
CA MET A 1 -7.28 -35.23 18.69
C MET A 1 -6.64 -33.95 19.26
N GLN A 2 -5.72 -34.09 20.22
CA GLN A 2 -5.12 -32.95 20.94
C GLN A 2 -3.64 -33.16 21.32
N ILE A 3 -2.98 -34.21 20.80
CA ILE A 3 -1.59 -34.56 21.15
C ILE A 3 -0.60 -34.22 20.01
N ALA A 4 -1.08 -33.89 18.81
CA ALA A 4 -0.22 -33.54 17.67
C ALA A 4 0.25 -32.07 17.65
N ALA A 5 -0.50 -31.15 18.25
CA ALA A 5 -0.16 -29.72 18.27
C ALA A 5 1.02 -29.39 19.20
N PHE A 6 1.24 -30.19 20.24
CA PHE A 6 2.31 -29.94 21.23
C PHE A 6 3.70 -30.41 20.76
N ARG A 7 3.78 -31.29 19.75
CA ARG A 7 5.06 -31.76 19.19
C ARG A 7 5.62 -30.84 18.10
N PHE A 8 4.79 -30.03 17.44
CA PHE A 8 5.28 -29.04 16.46
C PHE A 8 6.06 -27.90 17.12
N ASN A 9 5.75 -27.59 18.39
CA ASN A 9 6.41 -26.50 19.12
C ASN A 9 7.76 -26.91 19.75
N ARG A 10 8.07 -28.21 19.84
CA ARG A 10 9.36 -28.68 20.40
C ARG A 10 10.43 -28.88 19.33
N ALA A 11 10.04 -29.24 18.10
CA ALA A 11 10.98 -29.39 16.98
C ALA A 11 11.54 -28.05 16.45
N VAL A 12 10.93 -26.92 16.83
CA VAL A 12 11.43 -25.56 16.53
C VAL A 12 12.33 -25.02 17.65
N VAL A 13 12.36 -25.68 18.81
CA VAL A 13 13.12 -25.23 19.99
C VAL A 13 14.48 -25.95 20.13
N ASP A 14 14.63 -27.16 19.56
CA ASP A 14 15.86 -27.98 19.70
C ASP A 14 16.73 -28.07 18.43
N GLY A 15 16.54 -27.18 17.46
CA GLY A 15 17.41 -27.06 16.28
C GLY A 15 18.04 -25.68 16.26
N ASP A 16 19.28 -25.58 16.77
CA ASP A 16 20.16 -24.42 16.74
C ASP A 16 19.43 -23.07 16.76
N ALA A 17 19.29 -22.53 17.97
CA ALA A 17 19.13 -21.11 18.16
C ALA A 17 20.31 -20.38 17.51
N VAL A 18 20.20 -20.14 16.20
CA VAL A 18 20.83 -19.01 15.55
C VAL A 18 20.10 -17.81 16.14
N SER A 19 20.52 -17.45 17.34
CA SER A 19 20.48 -16.10 17.82
C SER A 19 21.09 -15.26 16.71
N VAL A 20 20.22 -14.68 15.87
CA VAL A 20 20.59 -13.50 15.11
C VAL A 20 20.66 -12.39 16.15
N THR A 21 21.69 -12.43 16.98
CA THR A 21 22.24 -11.26 17.62
C THR A 21 22.63 -10.35 16.46
N GLN A 22 21.73 -9.42 16.12
CA GLN A 22 22.11 -8.21 15.42
C GLN A 22 23.03 -7.41 16.35
N ASN A 23 24.27 -7.86 16.49
CA ASN A 23 25.40 -7.01 16.80
C ASN A 23 25.61 -6.14 15.56
N THR A 24 24.80 -5.09 15.43
CA THR A 24 25.01 -4.06 14.43
C THR A 24 25.92 -3.01 15.06
N GLU A 25 27.22 -3.12 14.77
CA GLU A 25 28.15 -2.01 14.93
C GLU A 25 27.65 -0.79 14.12
N PRO A 26 27.97 0.45 14.53
CA PRO A 26 27.13 1.62 14.24
C PRO A 26 27.17 2.17 12.80
N ASP A 27 27.97 1.62 11.90
CA ASP A 27 28.30 2.21 10.59
C ASP A 27 28.14 1.29 9.37
N GLU A 28 27.49 0.13 9.52
CA GLU A 28 27.15 -0.69 8.36
C GLU A 28 25.93 -0.08 7.65
N LYS A 29 26.16 1.02 6.90
CA LYS A 29 25.31 1.40 5.75
C LYS A 29 24.92 0.10 5.09
N LEU A 30 23.63 -0.21 4.90
CA LEU A 30 23.13 -1.45 4.30
C LEU A 30 23.99 -1.87 3.09
N ASN A 31 25.10 -2.56 3.35
CA ASN A 31 26.18 -2.68 2.40
C ASN A 31 25.86 -3.99 1.73
N ILE A 32 24.94 -3.93 0.77
CA ILE A 32 24.56 -5.09 -0.03
C ILE A 32 25.88 -5.58 -0.63
N PRO A 33 26.47 -6.68 -0.11
CA PRO A 33 27.79 -7.08 -0.52
C PRO A 33 27.68 -7.35 -2.02
N PRO A 34 28.61 -6.84 -2.84
CA PRO A 34 28.63 -7.24 -4.24
C PRO A 34 28.69 -8.76 -4.25
N ASP A 35 27.72 -9.40 -4.89
CA ASP A 35 27.78 -10.83 -5.10
C ASP A 35 29.11 -11.11 -5.81
N ALA A 36 29.88 -12.12 -5.37
CA ALA A 36 31.26 -12.31 -5.85
C ALA A 36 31.35 -12.50 -7.39
N ASN A 37 30.21 -12.76 -8.03
CA ASN A 37 30.03 -12.91 -9.47
C ASN A 37 29.18 -11.79 -10.13
N ASP A 38 28.83 -10.72 -9.43
CA ASP A 38 27.98 -9.66 -9.99
C ASP A 38 28.77 -8.71 -10.89
N ALA A 39 28.22 -8.44 -12.08
CA ALA A 39 28.75 -7.41 -12.97
C ALA A 39 28.76 -6.03 -12.26
N PRO A 40 29.71 -5.14 -12.59
CA PRO A 40 29.74 -3.81 -12.00
C PRO A 40 28.39 -3.09 -12.22
N PRO A 41 27.81 -2.46 -11.18
CA PRO A 41 26.47 -1.92 -11.27
C PRO A 41 26.42 -0.75 -12.25
N ARG A 42 25.70 -0.92 -13.36
CA ARG A 42 25.45 0.15 -14.35
C ARG A 42 24.26 1.01 -13.91
N LEU A 43 24.43 1.72 -12.80
CA LEU A 43 23.35 2.48 -12.16
C LEU A 43 22.71 3.53 -13.08
N GLY A 44 23.48 4.17 -13.97
CA GLY A 44 22.93 5.12 -14.95
C GLY A 44 21.93 4.47 -15.91
N ILE A 45 22.23 3.27 -16.41
CA ILE A 45 21.30 2.52 -17.28
C ILE A 45 20.08 2.08 -16.46
N ALA A 46 20.29 1.60 -15.24
CA ALA A 46 19.19 1.19 -14.36
C ALA A 46 18.24 2.36 -14.06
N ALA A 47 18.77 3.57 -13.85
CA ALA A 47 17.98 4.77 -13.65
C ALA A 47 17.17 5.14 -14.91
N ILE A 48 17.78 5.08 -16.10
CA ILE A 48 17.06 5.31 -17.37
C ILE A 48 15.94 4.28 -17.55
N VAL A 49 16.23 3.00 -17.29
CA VAL A 49 15.23 1.93 -17.35
C VAL A 49 14.10 2.21 -16.36
N ALA A 50 14.39 2.62 -15.13
CA ALA A 50 13.39 2.96 -14.14
C ALA A 50 12.49 4.14 -14.57
N VAL A 51 13.08 5.20 -15.12
CA VAL A 51 12.35 6.39 -15.62
C VAL A 51 11.39 6.03 -16.75
N VAL A 52 11.75 5.06 -17.60
CA VAL A 52 10.88 4.60 -18.70
C VAL A 52 9.85 3.57 -18.20
N LEU A 53 10.27 2.64 -17.36
CA LEU A 53 9.45 1.51 -16.92
C LEU A 53 8.35 1.94 -15.94
N ALA A 54 8.64 2.87 -15.03
CA ALA A 54 7.67 3.28 -14.01
C ALA A 54 6.39 3.91 -14.62
N PRO A 55 6.45 4.85 -15.58
CA PRO A 55 5.26 5.35 -16.27
C PRO A 55 4.49 4.26 -17.03
N LEU A 56 5.19 3.33 -17.68
CA LEU A 56 4.53 2.22 -18.40
C LEU A 56 3.75 1.33 -17.44
N VAL A 57 4.33 1.01 -16.29
CA VAL A 57 3.65 0.26 -15.22
C VAL A 57 2.42 1.02 -14.72
N CYS A 58 2.54 2.34 -14.50
CA CYS A 58 1.41 3.18 -14.09
C CYS A 58 0.28 3.20 -15.13
N ILE A 59 0.61 3.25 -16.43
CA ILE A 59 -0.38 3.17 -17.51
C ILE A 59 -1.11 1.82 -17.49
N ILE A 60 -0.38 0.71 -17.30
CA ILE A 60 -0.97 -0.63 -17.21
C ILE A 60 -1.94 -0.70 -16.02
N ILE A 61 -1.53 -0.21 -14.86
CA ILE A 61 -2.35 -0.18 -13.65
C ILE A 61 -3.59 0.66 -13.88
N PHE A 62 -3.44 1.88 -14.38
CA PHE A 62 -4.58 2.78 -14.64
C PHE A 62 -5.58 2.15 -15.61
N ARG A 63 -5.11 1.48 -16.66
CA ARG A 63 -5.97 0.74 -17.59
C ARG A 63 -6.71 -0.41 -16.91
N ALA A 64 -6.02 -1.20 -16.08
CA ALA A 64 -6.61 -2.35 -15.41
C ALA A 64 -7.62 -1.95 -14.33
N GLU A 65 -7.29 -0.95 -13.50
CA GLU A 65 -8.11 -0.52 -12.36
C GLU A 65 -9.26 0.39 -12.78
N ILE A 66 -9.00 1.42 -13.59
CA ILE A 66 -9.98 2.47 -13.88
C ILE A 66 -10.80 2.17 -15.13
N LEU A 67 -10.12 1.83 -16.24
CA LEU A 67 -10.79 1.66 -17.53
C LEU A 67 -11.47 0.30 -17.65
N LEU A 68 -10.74 -0.77 -17.36
CA LEU A 68 -11.25 -2.14 -17.47
C LEU A 68 -11.99 -2.59 -16.20
N ARG A 69 -11.73 -1.95 -15.06
CA ARG A 69 -12.26 -2.35 -13.73
C ARG A 69 -12.09 -3.85 -13.46
N SER A 70 -10.99 -4.41 -13.96
CA SER A 70 -10.76 -5.86 -14.00
C SER A 70 -10.04 -6.36 -12.76
N ALA A 71 -9.13 -5.56 -12.21
CA ALA A 71 -8.30 -5.94 -11.06
C ALA A 71 -7.73 -4.70 -10.36
N ASP A 72 -7.78 -4.70 -9.03
CA ASP A 72 -7.22 -3.69 -8.14
C ASP A 72 -5.73 -3.98 -7.85
N LEU A 73 -4.88 -3.76 -8.85
CA LEU A 73 -3.46 -4.16 -8.85
C LEU A 73 -2.59 -3.40 -7.85
N ALA A 74 -2.81 -2.11 -7.67
CA ALA A 74 -2.05 -1.25 -6.77
C ALA A 74 -2.85 -0.85 -5.54
N SER A 75 -4.17 -0.82 -5.65
CA SER A 75 -5.08 -0.42 -4.59
C SER A 75 -5.11 -1.42 -3.42
N MET A 76 -4.84 -2.70 -3.67
CA MET A 76 -4.77 -3.74 -2.63
C MET A 76 -3.38 -3.90 -2.01
N SER A 77 -2.32 -3.53 -2.74
CA SER A 77 -0.95 -3.54 -2.23
C SER A 77 -0.04 -2.67 -3.08
N LEU A 78 0.53 -1.64 -2.44
CA LEU A 78 1.50 -0.72 -3.04
C LEU A 78 2.76 -1.42 -3.59
N THR A 79 3.09 -2.60 -3.05
CA THR A 79 4.30 -3.35 -3.44
C THR A 79 4.08 -4.29 -4.61
N PHE A 80 2.83 -4.64 -4.93
CA PHE A 80 2.52 -5.69 -5.89
C PHE A 80 3.08 -5.40 -7.30
N PRO A 81 2.87 -4.20 -7.88
CA PRO A 81 3.44 -3.91 -9.20
C PRO A 81 4.98 -3.87 -9.19
N GLY A 82 5.58 -3.42 -8.09
CA GLY A 82 7.03 -3.48 -7.89
C GLY A 82 7.55 -4.92 -7.90
N ILE A 83 6.89 -5.83 -7.19
CA ILE A 83 7.24 -7.26 -7.15
C ILE A 83 7.10 -7.88 -8.55
N TRP A 84 6.07 -7.51 -9.31
CA TRP A 84 5.87 -8.05 -10.65
C TRP A 84 7.01 -7.64 -11.60
N VAL A 85 7.43 -6.38 -11.54
CA VAL A 85 8.63 -5.88 -12.23
C VAL A 85 9.89 -6.60 -11.76
N LEU A 86 10.05 -6.78 -10.45
CA LEU A 86 11.19 -7.49 -9.87
C LEU A 86 11.31 -8.92 -10.44
N LEU A 87 10.22 -9.68 -10.45
CA LEU A 87 10.18 -11.02 -11.01
C LEU A 87 10.53 -11.03 -12.50
N GLY A 88 10.01 -10.08 -13.28
CA GLY A 88 10.38 -9.89 -14.67
C GLY A 88 11.88 -9.63 -14.86
N LEU A 89 12.46 -8.75 -14.04
CA LEU A 89 13.90 -8.46 -14.07
C LEU A 89 14.76 -9.66 -13.67
N LEU A 90 14.29 -10.51 -12.75
CA LEU A 90 14.97 -11.75 -12.38
C LEU A 90 14.96 -12.77 -13.53
N ILE A 91 13.86 -12.86 -14.27
CA ILE A 91 13.78 -13.67 -15.51
C ILE A 91 14.80 -13.13 -16.54
N VAL A 92 14.81 -11.81 -16.77
CA VAL A 92 15.77 -11.17 -17.69
C VAL A 92 17.21 -11.41 -17.23
N ARG A 93 17.52 -11.36 -15.92
CA ARG A 93 18.86 -11.67 -15.38
C ARG A 93 19.32 -13.09 -15.73
N GLY A 94 18.40 -14.05 -15.79
CA GLY A 94 18.68 -15.42 -16.20
C GLY A 94 19.29 -15.52 -17.61
N PHE A 95 18.85 -14.66 -18.53
CA PHE A 95 19.36 -14.57 -19.91
C PHE A 95 20.48 -13.53 -20.07
N TYR A 96 20.43 -12.45 -19.29
CA TYR A 96 21.36 -11.33 -19.34
C TYR A 96 22.08 -11.14 -18.00
N LYS A 97 23.12 -11.96 -17.77
CA LYS A 97 23.90 -11.99 -16.52
C LYS A 97 24.61 -10.68 -16.14
N ARG A 98 24.63 -9.69 -17.04
CA ARG A 98 25.18 -8.35 -16.78
C ARG A 98 24.25 -7.45 -15.95
N LEU A 99 23.02 -7.88 -15.69
CA LEU A 99 22.08 -7.17 -14.82
C LEU A 99 22.43 -7.44 -13.35
N SER A 100 23.03 -6.46 -12.68
CA SER A 100 23.47 -6.61 -11.28
C SER A 100 22.32 -6.54 -10.28
N ARG A 101 22.48 -7.18 -9.12
CA ARG A 101 21.51 -7.13 -8.02
C ARG A 101 21.13 -5.70 -7.64
N ARG A 102 22.12 -4.81 -7.55
CA ARG A 102 21.92 -3.38 -7.23
C ARG A 102 21.06 -2.66 -8.28
N SER A 103 21.25 -2.98 -9.56
CA SER A 103 20.44 -2.40 -10.64
C SER A 103 18.98 -2.83 -10.54
N ILE A 104 18.74 -4.10 -10.24
CA ILE A 104 17.40 -4.67 -10.07
C ILE A 104 16.68 -4.02 -8.88
N LEU A 105 17.36 -3.92 -7.73
CA LEU A 105 16.79 -3.31 -6.52
C LEU A 105 16.50 -1.82 -6.72
N LEU A 106 17.35 -1.09 -7.47
CA LEU A 106 17.09 0.30 -7.82
C LEU A 106 15.82 0.44 -8.66
N ILE A 107 15.69 -0.37 -9.73
CA ILE A 107 14.50 -0.33 -10.59
C ILE A 107 13.25 -0.70 -9.79
N TYR A 108 13.33 -1.74 -8.95
CA TYR A 108 12.25 -2.12 -8.04
C TYR A 108 11.83 -0.95 -7.14
N ALA A 109 12.79 -0.32 -6.45
CA ALA A 109 12.50 0.77 -5.52
C ALA A 109 11.87 1.97 -6.24
N ALA A 110 12.39 2.33 -7.41
CA ALA A 110 11.87 3.43 -8.21
C ALA A 110 10.43 3.14 -8.71
N VAL A 111 10.16 1.93 -9.20
CA VAL A 111 8.81 1.54 -9.64
C VAL A 111 7.84 1.48 -8.47
N ALA A 112 8.20 0.79 -7.38
CA ALA A 112 7.34 0.65 -6.19
C ALA A 112 6.98 2.02 -5.59
N GLY A 113 7.96 2.93 -5.49
CA GLY A 113 7.72 4.30 -5.04
C GLY A 113 6.83 5.10 -5.98
N THR A 114 7.09 5.04 -7.30
CA THR A 114 6.31 5.77 -8.30
C THR A 114 4.86 5.30 -8.35
N VAL A 115 4.64 3.98 -8.33
CA VAL A 115 3.31 3.38 -8.34
C VAL A 115 2.50 3.90 -7.15
N GLY A 116 3.07 3.93 -5.95
CA GLY A 116 2.37 4.44 -4.77
C GLY A 116 1.95 5.91 -4.86
N ILE A 117 2.65 6.71 -5.66
CA ILE A 117 2.28 8.11 -5.91
C ILE A 117 1.19 8.21 -7.01
N CYS A 118 1.28 7.37 -8.04
CA CYS A 118 0.43 7.48 -9.22
C CYS A 118 -0.95 6.81 -9.07
N THR A 119 -1.14 5.94 -8.08
CA THR A 119 -2.36 5.12 -7.93
C THR A 119 -3.32 5.66 -6.86
N MET A 120 -4.23 4.80 -6.38
CA MET A 120 -5.24 5.13 -5.39
C MET A 120 -4.62 5.78 -4.14
N GLY A 121 -5.21 6.90 -3.69
CA GLY A 121 -4.76 7.67 -2.52
C GLY A 121 -4.03 8.97 -2.84
N MET A 122 -3.49 9.14 -4.06
CA MET A 122 -2.76 10.35 -4.47
C MET A 122 -3.24 10.88 -5.83
N VAL A 123 -2.47 10.68 -6.91
CA VAL A 123 -2.74 11.31 -8.22
C VAL A 123 -4.12 10.95 -8.79
N GLN A 124 -4.57 9.71 -8.56
CA GLN A 124 -5.88 9.25 -9.01
C GLN A 124 -7.04 10.06 -8.38
N PHE A 125 -6.95 10.36 -7.09
CA PHE A 125 -7.93 11.23 -6.41
C PHE A 125 -7.74 12.68 -6.81
N LEU A 126 -6.50 13.16 -6.83
CA LEU A 126 -6.19 14.54 -7.17
C LEU A 126 -6.81 14.96 -8.51
N ILE A 127 -6.55 14.20 -9.58
CA ILE A 127 -7.01 14.54 -10.94
C ILE A 127 -8.54 14.57 -11.02
N THR A 128 -9.22 13.63 -10.37
CA THR A 128 -10.69 13.58 -10.37
C THR A 128 -11.29 14.68 -9.51
N THR A 129 -10.68 14.99 -8.36
CA THR A 129 -11.11 16.05 -7.45
C THR A 129 -10.98 17.44 -8.07
N ILE A 130 -9.87 17.75 -8.75
CA ILE A 130 -9.68 19.09 -9.34
C ILE A 130 -10.64 19.37 -10.50
N LEU A 131 -11.20 18.33 -11.14
CA LEU A 131 -12.20 18.47 -12.21
C LEU A 131 -13.65 18.39 -11.71
N ALA A 132 -13.86 17.81 -10.53
CA ALA A 132 -15.19 17.55 -9.99
C ALA A 132 -16.12 18.78 -9.92
N PRO A 133 -15.65 20.00 -9.54
CA PRO A 133 -16.52 21.17 -9.43
C PRO A 133 -17.24 21.54 -10.72
N TRP A 134 -16.64 21.27 -11.89
CA TRP A 134 -17.25 21.55 -13.18
C TRP A 134 -18.14 20.41 -13.67
N GLN A 135 -17.69 19.15 -13.51
CA GLN A 135 -18.43 17.99 -14.00
C GLN A 135 -19.70 17.70 -13.20
N PHE A 136 -19.65 17.90 -11.88
CA PHE A 136 -20.73 17.55 -10.97
C PHE A 136 -21.52 18.77 -10.49
N ALA A 137 -21.41 19.91 -11.16
CA ALA A 137 -22.21 21.09 -10.84
C ALA A 137 -23.71 20.79 -11.05
N THR A 138 -24.49 21.03 -10.00
CA THR A 138 -25.95 20.91 -10.02
C THR A 138 -26.57 22.12 -9.33
N THR A 139 -27.84 22.38 -9.59
CA THR A 139 -28.58 23.46 -8.92
C THR A 139 -28.62 23.31 -7.39
N ASN A 140 -28.50 22.08 -6.88
CA ASN A 140 -28.53 21.79 -5.45
C ASN A 140 -27.19 22.06 -4.74
N ASN A 141 -26.05 21.73 -5.36
CA ASN A 141 -24.73 21.91 -4.74
C ASN A 141 -24.10 23.28 -5.02
N ARG A 142 -24.61 24.03 -6.02
CA ARG A 142 -24.19 25.39 -6.36
C ARG A 142 -22.68 25.53 -6.65
N PHE A 143 -22.03 24.48 -7.14
CA PHE A 143 -20.58 24.51 -7.43
C PHE A 143 -20.17 25.63 -8.39
N GLU A 144 -21.09 26.06 -9.26
CA GLU A 144 -20.89 27.16 -10.21
C GLU A 144 -20.46 28.47 -9.52
N GLN A 145 -20.94 28.71 -8.29
CA GLN A 145 -20.58 29.91 -7.51
C GLN A 145 -19.11 29.91 -7.09
N PHE A 146 -18.47 28.74 -7.04
CA PHE A 146 -17.08 28.58 -6.61
C PHE A 146 -16.10 28.58 -7.78
N TRP A 147 -16.56 28.46 -9.04
CA TRP A 147 -15.67 28.37 -10.20
C TRP A 147 -14.73 29.58 -10.34
N SER A 148 -15.21 30.78 -9.99
CA SER A 148 -14.41 32.01 -9.97
C SER A 148 -13.25 31.97 -8.96
N HIS A 149 -13.43 31.21 -7.89
CA HIS A 149 -12.48 31.10 -6.79
C HIS A 149 -11.42 30.01 -7.02
N ILE A 150 -11.56 29.16 -8.05
CA ILE A 150 -10.58 28.13 -8.40
C ILE A 150 -9.55 28.73 -9.37
N PRO A 151 -8.30 28.95 -8.94
CA PRO A 151 -7.26 29.50 -9.81
C PRO A 151 -6.95 28.58 -10.99
N SER A 152 -6.54 29.15 -12.12
CA SER A 152 -6.19 28.40 -13.33
C SER A 152 -4.95 27.50 -13.19
N TRP A 153 -4.14 27.72 -12.16
CA TRP A 153 -3.00 26.86 -11.84
C TRP A 153 -3.39 25.65 -10.97
N VAL A 154 -4.61 25.59 -10.41
CA VAL A 154 -5.08 24.46 -9.59
C VAL A 154 -5.72 23.38 -10.46
N ALA A 155 -6.53 23.78 -11.44
CA ALA A 155 -7.29 22.88 -12.30
C ALA A 155 -7.28 23.38 -13.75
N PRO A 156 -7.25 22.46 -14.74
CA PRO A 156 -7.32 22.86 -16.14
C PRO A 156 -8.70 23.45 -16.46
N ARG A 157 -8.75 24.41 -17.38
CA ARG A 157 -9.98 25.07 -17.82
C ARG A 157 -10.28 24.75 -19.28
N GLY A 158 -11.57 24.63 -19.60
CA GLY A 158 -12.06 24.42 -20.96
C GLY A 158 -13.05 23.28 -21.05
N GLU A 159 -14.12 23.50 -21.82
CA GLU A 159 -15.16 22.49 -22.03
C GLU A 159 -14.60 21.26 -22.77
N ASP A 160 -13.72 21.46 -23.75
CA ASP A 160 -13.07 20.38 -24.50
C ASP A 160 -12.19 19.50 -23.63
N VAL A 161 -11.54 20.08 -22.61
CA VAL A 161 -10.70 19.34 -21.66
C VAL A 161 -11.56 18.46 -20.75
N LEU A 162 -12.66 19.01 -20.23
CA LEU A 162 -13.59 18.29 -19.37
C LEU A 162 -14.26 17.15 -20.14
N LYS A 163 -14.78 17.44 -21.34
CA LYS A 163 -15.35 16.41 -22.22
C LYS A 163 -14.31 15.35 -22.57
N GLY A 164 -13.09 15.77 -22.95
CA GLY A 164 -12.03 14.86 -23.33
C GLY A 164 -11.59 13.93 -22.20
N PHE A 165 -11.61 14.39 -20.95
CA PHE A 165 -11.29 13.59 -19.77
C PHE A 165 -12.43 12.62 -19.40
N TRP A 166 -13.67 13.10 -19.34
CA TRP A 166 -14.81 12.32 -18.83
C TRP A 166 -15.50 11.43 -19.87
N LEU A 167 -15.68 11.94 -21.09
CA LEU A 167 -16.36 11.22 -22.17
C LEU A 167 -15.38 10.41 -23.04
N GLY A 168 -14.09 10.74 -22.97
CA GLY A 168 -13.07 10.13 -23.83
C GLY A 168 -13.16 10.60 -25.28
N ASN A 169 -12.74 9.74 -26.22
CA ASN A 169 -12.63 10.03 -27.65
C ASN A 169 -11.83 11.31 -28.00
N SER A 170 -10.94 11.70 -27.10
CA SER A 170 -10.02 12.83 -27.27
C SER A 170 -8.65 12.35 -27.72
N SER A 171 -7.89 13.25 -28.35
CA SER A 171 -6.57 12.94 -28.88
C SER A 171 -5.53 13.82 -28.21
N LEU A 172 -4.44 13.22 -27.74
CA LEU A 172 -3.27 13.97 -27.24
C LEU A 172 -2.56 14.75 -28.37
N TYR A 173 -2.88 14.47 -29.63
CA TYR A 173 -2.40 15.27 -30.76
C TYR A 173 -3.10 16.63 -30.87
N ASP A 174 -4.25 16.81 -30.22
CA ASP A 174 -4.94 18.10 -30.18
C ASP A 174 -4.38 18.95 -29.01
N PRO A 175 -3.73 20.10 -29.30
CA PRO A 175 -3.23 20.99 -28.27
C PRO A 175 -4.29 21.56 -27.33
N SER A 176 -5.56 21.64 -27.75
CA SER A 176 -6.66 22.10 -26.92
C SER A 176 -6.87 21.21 -25.68
N ILE A 177 -6.54 19.92 -25.80
CA ILE A 177 -6.76 18.91 -24.76
C ILE A 177 -5.66 18.94 -23.71
N TRP A 178 -4.38 18.98 -24.10
CA TRP A 178 -3.27 18.83 -23.15
C TRP A 178 -2.67 20.16 -22.67
N ARG A 179 -2.71 21.24 -23.45
CA ARG A 179 -2.10 22.52 -23.04
C ARG A 179 -2.69 23.07 -21.73
N PRO A 180 -4.02 23.01 -21.50
CA PRO A 180 -4.60 23.49 -20.25
C PRO A 180 -4.13 22.72 -19.00
N TRP A 181 -3.60 21.50 -19.17
CA TRP A 181 -3.04 20.70 -18.07
C TRP A 181 -1.62 21.10 -17.68
N VAL A 182 -0.85 21.76 -18.55
CA VAL A 182 0.57 22.01 -18.31
C VAL A 182 0.80 22.78 -17.01
N THR A 183 0.09 23.89 -16.82
CA THR A 183 0.25 24.72 -15.61
C THR A 183 -0.21 23.98 -14.34
N PRO A 184 -1.41 23.36 -14.29
CA PRO A 184 -1.81 22.54 -13.14
C PRO A 184 -0.84 21.38 -12.84
N VAL A 185 -0.41 20.65 -13.86
CA VAL A 185 0.50 19.51 -13.68
C VAL A 185 1.83 19.97 -13.10
N LEU A 186 2.40 21.09 -13.57
CA LEU A 186 3.64 21.63 -13.02
C LEU A 186 3.46 22.12 -11.58
N ALA A 187 2.36 22.80 -11.26
CA ALA A 187 2.08 23.26 -9.91
C ALA A 187 1.94 22.09 -8.92
N TRP A 188 1.14 21.09 -9.27
CA TRP A 188 0.95 19.89 -8.45
C TRP A 188 2.20 19.02 -8.38
N ALA A 189 2.97 18.89 -9.47
CA ALA A 189 4.24 18.18 -9.45
C ALA A 189 5.26 18.88 -8.53
N GLY A 190 5.33 20.21 -8.54
CA GLY A 190 6.17 20.98 -7.63
C GLY A 190 5.76 20.80 -6.17
N PHE A 191 4.45 20.85 -5.89
CA PHE A 191 3.92 20.58 -4.55
C PHE A 191 4.24 19.15 -4.09
N LEU A 192 3.94 18.14 -4.91
CA LEU A 192 4.20 16.74 -4.58
C LEU A 192 5.69 16.48 -4.38
N PHE A 193 6.56 17.07 -5.20
CA PHE A 193 8.00 16.98 -5.01
C PHE A 193 8.42 17.56 -3.65
N ALA A 194 7.98 18.77 -3.31
CA ALA A 194 8.30 19.39 -2.02
C ALA A 194 7.76 18.58 -0.84
N PHE A 195 6.54 18.08 -0.95
CA PHE A 195 5.90 17.25 0.07
C PHE A 195 6.64 15.93 0.29
N LEU A 196 6.95 15.20 -0.78
CA LEU A 196 7.69 13.94 -0.72
C LEU A 196 9.14 14.16 -0.25
N ALA A 197 9.78 15.26 -0.65
CA ALA A 197 11.10 15.64 -0.17
C ALA A 197 11.08 15.90 1.34
N ALA A 198 10.08 16.63 1.84
CA ALA A 198 9.91 16.85 3.28
C ALA A 198 9.70 15.52 4.03
N GLN A 199 8.83 14.64 3.52
CA GLN A 199 8.64 13.29 4.09
C GLN A 199 9.93 12.47 4.08
N TYR A 200 10.72 12.55 3.00
CA TYR A 200 12.01 11.88 2.91
C TYR A 200 13.01 12.42 3.94
N CYS A 201 13.09 13.75 4.12
CA CYS A 201 13.92 14.37 5.14
C CYS A 201 13.52 13.93 6.55
N LEU A 202 12.22 13.89 6.86
CA LEU A 202 11.71 13.39 8.13
C LEU A 202 12.05 11.91 8.32
N ALA A 203 11.79 11.08 7.31
CA ALA A 203 12.13 9.67 7.34
C ALA A 203 13.63 9.47 7.57
N HIS A 204 14.49 10.27 6.93
CA HIS A 204 15.93 10.21 7.12
C HIS A 204 16.36 10.62 8.54
N LEU A 205 15.72 11.63 9.12
CA LEU A 205 15.97 12.07 10.49
C LEU A 205 15.60 10.99 11.52
N PHE A 206 14.45 10.33 11.34
CA PHE A 206 13.97 9.31 12.29
C PHE A 206 14.50 7.91 11.99
N TYR A 207 15.01 7.64 10.80
CA TYR A 207 15.49 6.32 10.39
C TYR A 207 16.48 5.69 11.39
N PRO A 208 17.49 6.41 11.94
CA PRO A 208 18.38 5.84 12.94
C PRO A 208 17.65 5.38 14.20
N ARG A 209 16.69 6.15 14.71
CA ARG A 209 15.90 5.78 15.90
C ARG A 209 15.01 4.58 15.61
N TRP A 210 14.25 4.62 14.51
CA TRP A 210 13.38 3.50 14.10
C TRP A 210 14.17 2.21 13.87
N SER A 211 15.35 2.31 13.25
CA SER A 211 16.17 1.14 12.96
C SER A 211 16.91 0.60 14.18
N LYS A 212 17.50 1.47 15.01
CA LYS A 212 18.41 1.05 16.10
C LYS A 212 17.68 0.86 17.43
N GLU A 213 16.83 1.81 17.80
CA GLU A 213 16.15 1.84 19.11
C GLU A 213 14.84 1.06 19.07
N GLU A 214 13.99 1.33 18.08
CA GLU A 214 12.66 0.71 17.98
C GLU A 214 12.65 -0.62 17.21
N ARG A 215 13.77 -0.95 16.53
CA ARG A 215 13.95 -2.17 15.72
C ARG A 215 12.77 -2.43 14.78
N LEU A 216 12.27 -1.37 14.16
CA LEU A 216 11.13 -1.46 13.26
C LEU A 216 11.48 -2.40 12.10
N THR A 217 10.66 -3.44 11.91
CA THR A 217 10.81 -4.32 10.76
C THR A 217 10.39 -3.56 9.50
N PHE A 218 11.18 -3.66 8.43
CA PHE A 218 10.84 -3.10 7.10
C PHE A 218 10.36 -4.22 6.16
N PRO A 219 9.16 -4.80 6.38
CA PRO A 219 8.71 -6.02 5.70
C PRO A 219 8.65 -5.87 4.17
N ILE A 220 8.36 -4.67 3.68
CA ILE A 220 8.28 -4.33 2.25
C ILE A 220 9.63 -4.53 1.52
N VAL A 221 10.75 -4.41 2.24
CA VAL A 221 12.10 -4.54 1.66
C VAL A 221 12.62 -5.98 1.74
N GLN A 222 12.10 -6.79 2.68
CA GLN A 222 12.59 -8.14 2.94
C GLN A 222 12.40 -9.07 1.73
N LEU A 223 11.22 -9.07 1.12
CA LEU A 223 10.91 -9.95 -0.01
C LEU A 223 11.81 -9.66 -1.24
N PRO A 224 12.00 -8.41 -1.69
CA PRO A 224 12.95 -8.08 -2.76
C PRO A 224 14.40 -8.48 -2.45
N LEU A 225 14.85 -8.27 -1.21
CA LEU A 225 16.19 -8.67 -0.80
C LEU A 225 16.35 -10.19 -0.85
N MET A 226 15.37 -10.93 -0.34
CA MET A 226 15.35 -12.40 -0.33
C MET A 226 15.29 -12.99 -1.74
N LEU A 227 14.48 -12.42 -2.64
CA LEU A 227 14.34 -12.88 -4.03
C LEU A 227 15.61 -12.65 -4.87
N THR A 228 16.39 -11.63 -4.52
CA THR A 228 17.62 -11.27 -5.24
C THR A 228 18.87 -11.99 -4.75
N GLU A 229 18.79 -12.72 -3.63
CA GLU A 229 19.85 -13.60 -3.14
C GLU A 229 20.07 -14.83 -4.03
N PRO A 230 21.30 -15.38 -4.09
CA PRO A 230 21.56 -16.65 -4.73
C PRO A 230 20.64 -17.76 -4.19
N GLY A 231 19.87 -18.41 -5.06
CA GLY A 231 18.93 -19.45 -4.67
C GLY A 231 17.68 -18.94 -3.91
N GLY A 232 17.48 -17.62 -3.80
CA GLY A 232 16.36 -17.00 -3.10
C GLY A 232 14.98 -17.48 -3.58
N ILE A 233 14.77 -17.50 -4.90
CA ILE A 233 13.54 -18.02 -5.54
C ILE A 233 13.39 -19.54 -5.25
N GLY A 234 14.49 -20.28 -5.15
CA GLY A 234 14.48 -21.73 -4.90
C GLY A 234 14.18 -22.14 -3.46
N LYS A 235 14.02 -21.19 -2.54
CA LYS A 235 13.71 -21.50 -1.14
C LYS A 235 12.32 -22.16 -1.06
N LYS A 236 12.27 -23.42 -0.60
CA LYS A 236 11.05 -24.24 -0.56
C LYS A 236 9.87 -23.55 0.12
N ALA A 237 10.11 -22.82 1.22
CA ALA A 237 9.08 -22.09 1.93
C ALA A 237 8.46 -20.97 1.08
N LEU A 238 9.28 -20.21 0.34
CA LEU A 238 8.82 -19.16 -0.56
C LEU A 238 7.99 -19.76 -1.72
N MET A 239 8.48 -20.84 -2.33
CA MET A 239 7.77 -21.53 -3.40
C MET A 239 6.44 -22.12 -2.92
N LEU A 240 6.42 -22.71 -1.72
CA LEU A 240 5.18 -23.21 -1.12
C LEU A 240 4.18 -22.07 -0.88
N GLY A 241 4.63 -20.95 -0.30
CA GLY A 241 3.81 -19.77 -0.10
C GLY A 241 3.26 -19.20 -1.42
N ALA A 242 4.10 -19.12 -2.46
CA ALA A 242 3.71 -18.68 -3.79
C ALA A 242 2.68 -19.61 -4.43
N VAL A 243 2.90 -20.93 -4.37
CA VAL A 243 1.96 -21.93 -4.91
C VAL A 243 0.62 -21.85 -4.18
N VAL A 244 0.63 -21.74 -2.84
CA VAL A 244 -0.60 -21.57 -2.06
C VAL A 244 -1.31 -20.29 -2.46
N ALA A 245 -0.63 -19.15 -2.52
CA ALA A 245 -1.22 -17.87 -2.89
C ALA A 245 -1.81 -17.90 -4.32
N ILE A 246 -1.07 -18.43 -5.29
CA ILE A 246 -1.52 -18.59 -6.68
C ILE A 246 -2.72 -19.52 -6.75
N ALA A 247 -2.70 -20.66 -6.05
CA ALA A 247 -3.81 -21.60 -6.03
C ALA A 247 -5.08 -20.97 -5.44
N PHE A 248 -4.97 -20.25 -4.31
CA PHE A 248 -6.09 -19.54 -3.71
C PHE A 248 -6.65 -18.47 -4.65
N GLN A 249 -5.79 -17.63 -5.23
CA GLN A 249 -6.23 -16.57 -6.14
C GLN A 249 -6.86 -17.13 -7.43
N THR A 250 -6.28 -18.21 -7.97
CA THR A 250 -6.81 -18.90 -9.15
C THR A 250 -8.15 -19.53 -8.85
N MET A 251 -8.32 -20.17 -7.69
CA MET A 251 -9.60 -20.74 -7.27
C MET A 251 -10.67 -19.65 -7.10
N SER A 252 -10.32 -18.50 -6.52
CA SER A 252 -11.24 -17.34 -6.42
C SER A 252 -11.59 -16.76 -7.79
N ALA A 253 -10.61 -16.62 -8.70
CA ALA A 253 -10.86 -16.15 -10.07
C ALA A 253 -11.72 -17.13 -10.87
N LEU A 254 -11.49 -18.42 -10.72
CA LEU A 254 -12.28 -19.48 -11.34
C LEU A 254 -13.70 -19.50 -10.79
N ASN A 255 -13.92 -19.34 -9.48
CA ASN A 255 -15.26 -19.21 -8.91
C ASN A 255 -16.01 -17.97 -9.43
N PHE A 256 -15.31 -16.86 -9.67
CA PHE A 256 -15.91 -15.67 -10.26
C PHE A 256 -16.44 -15.92 -11.67
N VAL A 257 -15.70 -16.64 -12.51
CA VAL A 257 -16.12 -17.00 -13.88
C VAL A 257 -17.12 -18.16 -13.87
N TYR A 258 -16.92 -19.12 -12.97
CA TYR A 258 -17.64 -20.38 -12.86
C TYR A 258 -18.11 -20.61 -11.42
N PRO A 259 -19.30 -20.10 -11.05
CA PRO A 259 -19.79 -20.08 -9.67
C PRO A 259 -19.93 -21.46 -9.00
N TRP A 260 -19.94 -22.55 -9.77
CA TRP A 260 -19.99 -23.91 -9.24
C TRP A 260 -18.65 -24.41 -8.66
N ILE A 261 -17.53 -23.73 -8.96
CA ILE A 261 -16.24 -24.06 -8.36
C ILE A 261 -16.23 -23.49 -6.93
N PRO A 262 -16.08 -24.29 -5.87
CA PRO A 262 -16.07 -23.76 -4.51
C PRO A 262 -14.85 -22.86 -4.31
N ALA A 263 -15.07 -21.64 -3.84
CA ALA A 263 -14.00 -20.76 -3.39
C ALA A 263 -14.11 -20.49 -1.89
N VAL A 264 -12.95 -20.32 -1.26
CA VAL A 264 -12.88 -19.83 0.12
C VAL A 264 -13.24 -18.35 0.09
N ARG A 265 -14.22 -17.96 0.92
CA ARG A 265 -14.69 -16.58 0.99
C ARG A 265 -13.61 -15.73 1.65
N THR A 266 -12.93 -14.91 0.85
CA THR A 266 -11.89 -13.98 1.32
C THR A 266 -12.46 -12.62 1.73
N LEU A 267 -13.67 -12.30 1.27
CA LEU A 267 -14.35 -11.05 1.60
C LEU A 267 -14.77 -11.02 3.09
N PRO A 268 -14.77 -9.83 3.71
CA PRO A 268 -15.24 -9.66 5.08
C PRO A 268 -16.67 -10.20 5.26
N THR A 269 -16.85 -11.02 6.28
CA THR A 269 -18.15 -11.50 6.72
C THR A 269 -18.56 -10.73 7.95
N GLU A 270 -19.72 -10.09 7.90
CA GLU A 270 -20.26 -9.41 9.07
C GLU A 270 -20.77 -10.45 10.07
N PHE A 271 -20.01 -10.62 11.15
CA PHE A 271 -20.36 -11.47 12.28
C PHE A 271 -21.24 -10.73 13.30
N GLY A 272 -21.21 -9.39 13.28
CA GLY A 272 -21.98 -8.55 14.21
C GLY A 272 -23.49 -8.79 14.16
N GLN A 273 -24.03 -9.25 13.02
CA GLN A 273 -25.45 -9.60 12.86
C GLN A 273 -25.91 -10.74 13.81
N TYR A 274 -24.99 -11.57 14.30
CA TYR A 274 -25.30 -12.67 15.23
C TYR A 274 -25.21 -12.25 16.70
N LEU A 275 -24.80 -11.02 16.99
CA LEU A 275 -24.78 -10.51 18.36
C LEU A 275 -26.21 -10.30 18.88
N PRO A 276 -26.46 -10.57 20.18
CA PRO A 276 -27.70 -10.17 20.84
C PRO A 276 -27.96 -8.68 20.71
N GLU A 277 -29.22 -8.27 20.78
CA GLU A 277 -29.59 -6.85 20.62
C GLU A 277 -29.05 -5.98 21.76
N SER A 278 -28.82 -6.56 22.95
CA SER A 278 -28.13 -5.88 24.06
C SER A 278 -26.69 -5.47 23.72
N MET A 279 -26.09 -6.06 22.69
CA MET A 279 -24.74 -5.74 22.19
C MET A 279 -24.76 -5.17 20.77
N ALA A 280 -25.91 -4.69 20.29
CA ALA A 280 -26.06 -4.19 18.92
C ALA A 280 -25.07 -3.05 18.59
N SER A 281 -24.73 -2.20 19.56
CA SER A 281 -23.80 -1.08 19.40
C SER A 281 -22.35 -1.49 19.12
N MET A 282 -21.99 -2.76 19.30
CA MET A 282 -20.68 -3.29 18.88
C MET A 282 -20.61 -3.56 17.36
N ARG A 283 -21.73 -3.54 16.64
CA ARG A 283 -21.76 -3.74 15.17
C ARG A 283 -21.11 -2.53 14.45
N PRO A 284 -20.50 -2.73 13.27
CA PRO A 284 -20.24 -4.00 12.60
C PRO A 284 -19.01 -4.72 13.20
N LEU A 285 -19.04 -6.04 13.19
CA LEU A 285 -17.87 -6.90 13.46
C LEU A 285 -17.57 -7.70 12.21
N TYR A 286 -16.47 -7.39 11.54
CA TYR A 286 -16.06 -8.09 10.33
C TYR A 286 -15.00 -9.14 10.66
N VAL A 287 -15.23 -10.36 10.18
CA VAL A 287 -14.23 -11.42 10.16
C VAL A 287 -13.91 -11.72 8.71
N ALA A 288 -12.65 -11.55 8.33
CA ALA A 288 -12.17 -11.78 6.98
C ALA A 288 -11.02 -12.79 7.00
N PHE A 289 -11.06 -13.77 6.10
CA PHE A 289 -9.90 -14.60 5.80
C PHE A 289 -9.15 -13.99 4.63
N TYR A 290 -8.18 -13.13 4.92
CA TYR A 290 -7.43 -12.37 3.91
C TYR A 290 -5.95 -12.77 3.95
N PRO A 291 -5.52 -13.80 3.17
CA PRO A 291 -4.21 -14.43 3.31
C PRO A 291 -3.02 -13.48 3.22
N CYS A 292 -3.06 -12.45 2.38
CA CYS A 292 -1.97 -11.49 2.26
C CYS A 292 -1.86 -10.57 3.49
N VAL A 293 -2.97 -10.17 4.11
CA VAL A 293 -2.94 -9.41 5.37
C VAL A 293 -2.47 -10.30 6.53
N ILE A 294 -2.87 -11.58 6.55
CA ILE A 294 -2.37 -12.57 7.52
C ILE A 294 -0.86 -12.78 7.35
N GLY A 295 -0.38 -12.86 6.10
CA GLY A 295 1.06 -12.98 5.81
C GLY A 295 1.84 -11.74 6.24
N LEU A 296 1.32 -10.54 5.97
CA LEU A 296 1.92 -9.29 6.40
C LEU A 296 1.90 -9.13 7.93
N SER A 297 0.80 -9.50 8.59
CA SER A 297 0.71 -9.42 10.05
C SER A 297 1.71 -10.34 10.74
N ALA A 298 2.07 -11.47 10.14
CA ALA A 298 3.16 -12.33 10.64
C ALA A 298 4.55 -11.65 10.66
N LEU A 299 4.74 -10.57 9.89
CA LEU A 299 5.97 -9.77 9.87
C LEU A 299 5.95 -8.57 10.82
N VAL A 300 4.78 -8.26 11.39
CA VAL A 300 4.58 -7.14 12.31
C VAL A 300 4.94 -7.57 13.73
N PRO A 301 5.68 -6.74 14.49
CA PRO A 301 5.98 -6.99 15.90
C PRO A 301 4.74 -7.29 16.75
N THR A 302 4.84 -8.27 17.66
CA THR A 302 3.71 -8.75 18.48
C THR A 302 3.11 -7.66 19.37
N ASN A 303 3.92 -6.72 19.86
CA ASN A 303 3.44 -5.57 20.64
C ASN A 303 2.48 -4.69 19.83
N ILE A 304 2.80 -4.42 18.56
CA ILE A 304 1.96 -3.63 17.67
C ILE A 304 0.65 -4.38 17.37
N LEU A 305 0.73 -5.68 17.06
CA LEU A 305 -0.47 -6.50 16.84
C LEU A 305 -1.38 -6.54 18.07
N TYR A 306 -0.80 -6.66 19.26
CA TYR A 306 -1.55 -6.61 20.52
C TYR A 306 -2.26 -5.26 20.68
N SER A 307 -1.56 -4.14 20.46
CA SER A 307 -2.17 -2.81 20.52
C SER A 307 -3.33 -2.66 19.55
N CYS A 308 -3.20 -3.14 18.30
CA CYS A 308 -4.30 -3.09 17.33
C CYS A 308 -5.54 -3.86 17.81
N VAL A 309 -5.36 -5.08 18.33
CA VAL A 309 -6.47 -5.91 18.83
C VAL A 309 -7.08 -5.30 20.09
N PHE A 310 -6.26 -4.82 21.02
CA PHE A 310 -6.69 -4.18 22.25
C PHE A 310 -7.51 -2.92 21.96
N CYS A 311 -6.98 -1.98 21.16
CA CYS A 311 -7.68 -0.75 20.81
C CYS A 311 -8.96 -1.01 20.02
N PHE A 312 -8.97 -2.00 19.13
CA PHE A 312 -10.20 -2.42 18.45
C PHE A 312 -11.28 -2.81 19.45
N TRP A 313 -10.98 -3.69 20.40
CA TRP A 313 -11.94 -4.11 21.40
C TRP A 313 -12.31 -3.01 22.39
N LEU A 314 -11.37 -2.13 22.73
CA LEU A 314 -11.62 -0.97 23.58
C LEU A 314 -12.72 -0.08 22.97
N VAL A 315 -12.61 0.28 21.68
CA VAL A 315 -13.64 1.08 20.99
C VAL A 315 -14.99 0.34 20.98
N LYS A 316 -15.01 -0.98 20.79
CA LYS A 316 -16.26 -1.76 20.85
C LYS A 316 -16.90 -1.76 22.23
N LEU A 317 -16.08 -1.84 23.28
CA LEU A 317 -16.54 -1.77 24.67
C LEU A 317 -17.02 -0.36 25.02
N GLU A 318 -16.37 0.69 24.51
CA GLU A 318 -16.82 2.07 24.65
C GLU A 318 -18.17 2.28 23.98
N ASN A 319 -18.39 1.81 22.74
CA ASN A 319 -19.70 1.85 22.09
C ASN A 319 -20.78 1.21 22.96
N LEU A 320 -20.51 0.00 23.47
CA LEU A 320 -21.47 -0.70 24.33
C LEU A 320 -21.74 0.06 25.62
N GLY A 321 -20.70 0.57 26.29
CA GLY A 321 -20.85 1.38 27.49
C GLY A 321 -21.63 2.66 27.23
N GLY A 322 -21.40 3.31 26.10
CA GLY A 322 -22.13 4.49 25.63
C GLY A 322 -23.60 4.21 25.39
N SER A 323 -23.93 3.09 24.76
CA SER A 323 -25.30 2.64 24.55
C SER A 323 -26.04 2.39 25.87
N ILE A 324 -25.41 1.67 26.80
CA ILE A 324 -25.97 1.40 28.14
C ILE A 324 -26.19 2.70 28.93
N ALA A 325 -25.30 3.68 28.78
CA ALA A 325 -25.43 5.00 29.39
C ALA A 325 -26.41 5.94 28.65
N GLY A 326 -26.98 5.52 27.52
CA GLY A 326 -27.90 6.32 26.71
C GLY A 326 -27.25 7.43 25.89
N LEU A 327 -25.91 7.42 25.74
CA LEU A 327 -25.14 8.44 25.02
C LEU A 327 -25.32 8.36 23.49
N GLU A 328 -25.78 7.20 22.97
CA GLU A 328 -26.03 6.99 21.55
C GLU A 328 -27.32 7.68 21.03
N ALA A 329 -28.25 8.05 21.91
CA ALA A 329 -29.57 8.58 21.54
C ALA A 329 -29.55 9.99 20.89
N GLY A 330 -28.38 10.65 20.85
CA GLY A 330 -28.22 12.00 20.32
C GLY A 330 -27.63 12.10 18.91
N GLY A 331 -27.28 10.99 18.26
CA GLY A 331 -26.67 11.00 16.92
C GLY A 331 -25.28 11.66 16.85
N MET A 332 -24.65 11.91 18.00
CA MET A 332 -23.38 12.64 18.05
C MET A 332 -22.15 11.80 17.74
N GLY A 333 -22.26 10.48 17.53
CA GLY A 333 -21.12 9.68 17.07
C GLY A 333 -20.13 9.26 18.17
N PHE A 334 -20.56 9.25 19.45
CA PHE A 334 -19.83 8.62 20.55
C PHE A 334 -19.39 7.19 20.18
N PRO A 335 -18.14 6.77 20.42
CA PRO A 335 -17.08 7.41 21.21
C PRO A 335 -16.15 8.33 20.39
N TYR A 336 -16.57 8.79 19.21
CA TYR A 336 -15.82 9.74 18.37
C TYR A 336 -14.48 9.18 17.89
N PRO A 337 -14.45 8.00 17.22
CA PRO A 337 -13.19 7.32 16.86
C PRO A 337 -12.30 8.16 15.93
N ASN A 338 -12.90 9.02 15.09
CA ASN A 338 -12.14 9.91 14.20
C ASN A 338 -11.43 11.01 15.00
N GLU A 339 -12.12 11.62 15.94
CA GLU A 339 -11.62 12.68 16.82
C GLU A 339 -10.58 12.12 17.79
N GLN A 340 -10.84 10.94 18.37
CA GLN A 340 -9.85 10.21 19.16
C GLN A 340 -8.58 9.91 18.34
N GLY A 341 -8.74 9.45 17.09
CA GLY A 341 -7.61 9.20 16.19
C GLY A 341 -6.79 10.46 15.89
N GLN A 342 -7.44 11.59 15.61
CA GLN A 342 -6.76 12.87 15.40
C GLN A 342 -6.04 13.35 16.68
N GLY A 343 -6.70 13.23 17.83
CA GLY A 343 -6.12 13.55 19.14
C GLY A 343 -4.92 12.68 19.47
N ALA A 344 -4.96 11.38 19.15
CA ALA A 344 -3.85 10.46 19.35
C ALA A 344 -2.63 10.84 18.50
N VAL A 345 -2.83 11.24 17.24
CA VAL A 345 -1.74 11.72 16.36
C VAL A 345 -1.12 13.01 16.91
N LEU A 346 -1.94 13.96 17.37
CA LEU A 346 -1.47 15.20 18.00
C LEU A 346 -0.68 14.91 19.28
N ALA A 347 -1.21 14.06 20.16
CA ALA A 347 -0.53 13.66 21.39
C ALA A 347 0.82 12.99 21.09
N PHE A 348 0.85 12.10 20.10
CA PHE A 348 2.07 11.45 19.66
C PHE A 348 3.10 12.45 19.13
N ALA A 349 2.68 13.42 18.30
CA ALA A 349 3.55 14.48 17.81
C ALA A 349 4.13 15.35 18.94
N ILE A 350 3.31 15.71 19.94
CA ILE A 350 3.75 16.49 21.10
C ILE A 350 4.77 15.69 21.92
N ILE A 351 4.51 14.41 22.18
CA ILE A 351 5.44 13.54 22.92
C ILE A 351 6.77 13.43 22.19
N LEU A 352 6.75 13.23 20.86
CA LEU A 352 7.95 13.16 20.04
C LEU A 352 8.76 14.47 20.02
N LEU A 353 8.08 15.63 20.08
CA LEU A 353 8.76 16.93 20.16
C LEU A 353 9.32 17.22 21.56
N TRP A 354 8.73 16.62 22.59
CA TRP A 354 9.17 16.76 23.98
C TRP A 354 10.39 15.89 24.30
N SER A 355 10.51 14.72 23.65
CA SER A 355 11.62 13.76 23.81
C SER A 355 12.83 14.08 22.95
#